data_AF-A0A7V3SCI4-F1
#
_entry.id   AF-A0A7V3SCI4-F1
#
_cell.length_a   1.000
_cell.length_b   1.000
_cell.length_c   1.000
_cell.angle_alpha   90.00
_cell.angle_beta   90.00
_cell.angle_gamma   90.00
#
_symmetry.space_group_name_H-M   'P 1'
#
loop_
_entity.id
_entity.type
_entity.pdbx_description
1 polymer ?
#
loop_
_entity_poly.entity_id
_entity_poly.type
_entity_poly.pdbx_seq_one_letter_code
_entity_poly.pdbx_strand_id
1 'polypeptide(L)'
;MANVAEQTLKPKVPTTQIVFGDIVYWVTVISCILAVVGPLISFIFMDGNVMNPHYLFDSIWDGDKPEVVWDKVAAQEPNGHFWIHNLTAGDGITQIGIVIGCAVGMPAMLVAAFLYWFKDKGRAQALMAMWVTALIIVSLLGILKTE
;
A
#
# COMPACT_ATOMS: atom_id res chain seq x y z
N MET A 1 53.18 9.84 3.16
CA MET A 1 52.45 9.53 4.42
C MET A 1 51.20 10.41 4.53
N ALA A 2 50.17 10.15 3.73
CA ALA A 2 48.92 10.93 3.77
C ALA A 2 47.69 10.15 3.23
N ASN A 3 47.68 8.82 3.26
CA ASN A 3 46.62 8.00 2.63
C ASN A 3 45.96 6.97 3.57
N VAL A 4 45.91 7.21 4.88
CA VAL A 4 45.33 6.23 5.84
C VAL A 4 44.25 6.82 6.77
N ALA A 5 43.93 8.12 6.68
CA ALA A 5 43.09 8.80 7.68
C ALA A 5 41.67 9.17 7.22
N GLU A 6 41.17 8.63 6.10
CA GLU A 6 39.78 8.85 5.67
C GLU A 6 39.01 7.52 5.57
N GLN A 7 39.17 6.65 6.57
CA GLN A 7 38.15 5.63 6.83
C GLN A 7 36.92 6.33 7.38
N THR A 8 36.05 6.70 6.45
CA THR A 8 34.67 7.17 6.62
C THR A 8 34.01 6.58 7.88
N LEU A 9 33.88 7.40 8.92
CA LEU A 9 33.05 7.14 10.10
C LEU A 9 31.58 7.07 9.65
N LYS A 10 31.16 5.95 9.05
CA LYS A 10 29.79 5.74 8.64
C LYS A 10 28.95 5.61 9.93
N PRO A 11 28.01 6.53 10.19
CA PRO A 11 27.21 6.47 11.41
C PRO A 11 26.50 5.12 11.49
N LYS A 12 26.59 4.44 12.64
CA LYS A 12 25.91 3.16 12.84
C LYS A 12 24.42 3.43 12.92
N VAL A 13 23.68 2.94 11.93
CA VAL A 13 22.23 3.09 11.86
C VAL A 13 21.58 2.32 13.03
N PRO A 14 20.65 2.92 13.78
CA PRO A 14 19.92 2.23 14.85
C PRO A 14 19.19 0.98 14.32
N THR A 15 19.17 -0.10 15.11
CA THR A 15 18.49 -1.34 14.70
C THR A 15 17.02 -1.11 14.37
N THR A 16 16.35 -0.21 15.09
CA THR A 16 14.94 0.11 14.88
C THR A 16 14.67 0.68 13.48
N GLN A 17 15.59 1.50 12.95
CA GLN A 17 15.47 2.05 11.60
C GLN A 17 15.74 0.99 10.52
N ILE A 18 16.67 0.06 10.78
CA ILE A 18 16.96 -1.06 9.87
C ILE A 18 15.72 -1.95 9.76
N VAL A 19 15.15 -2.38 10.89
CA VAL A 19 13.97 -3.25 10.90
C VAL A 19 12.76 -2.58 10.24
N PHE A 20 12.53 -1.31 10.51
CA PHE A 20 11.49 -0.53 9.83
C PHE A 20 11.70 -0.53 8.31
N GLY A 21 12.92 -0.20 7.87
CA GLY A 21 13.28 -0.16 6.46
C GLY A 21 13.12 -1.50 5.76
N ASP A 22 13.55 -2.60 6.39
CA ASP A 22 13.44 -3.95 5.84
C ASP A 22 11.98 -4.36 5.63
N ILE A 23 11.10 -4.08 6.60
CA ILE A 23 9.66 -4.38 6.49
C ILE A 23 9.06 -3.60 5.32
N VAL A 24 9.29 -2.28 5.29
CA VAL A 24 8.74 -1.41 4.23
C VAL A 24 9.25 -1.86 2.87
N TYR A 25 10.56 -2.10 2.74
CA TYR A 25 11.18 -2.50 1.49
C TYR A 25 10.55 -3.77 0.92
N TRP A 26 10.54 -4.86 1.70
CA TRP A 26 10.07 -6.15 1.18
C TRP A 26 8.58 -6.17 0.89
N VAL A 27 7.77 -5.56 1.75
CA VAL A 27 6.32 -5.50 1.53
C VAL A 27 5.97 -4.59 0.35
N THR A 28 6.65 -3.45 0.19
CA THR A 28 6.46 -2.59 -1.00
C THR A 28 6.84 -3.31 -2.29
N VAL A 29 7.94 -4.08 -2.29
CA VAL A 29 8.31 -4.91 -3.46
C VAL A 29 7.17 -5.89 -3.81
N ILE A 30 6.62 -6.59 -2.82
CA ILE A 30 5.49 -7.50 -3.03
C ILE A 30 4.27 -6.74 -3.57
N SER A 31 3.93 -5.58 -3.00
CA SER A 31 2.84 -4.73 -3.46
C SER A 31 3.00 -4.27 -4.90
N CYS A 32 4.22 -3.87 -5.31
CA CYS A 32 4.49 -3.50 -6.69
C CYS A 32 4.31 -4.70 -7.64
N ILE A 33 4.74 -5.90 -7.24
CA ILE A 33 4.52 -7.11 -8.03
C ILE A 33 3.01 -7.36 -8.21
N LEU A 34 2.24 -7.30 -7.12
CA LEU A 34 0.78 -7.48 -7.18
C LEU A 34 0.09 -6.43 -8.05
N ALA A 35 0.51 -5.16 -7.95
CA ALA A 35 -0.03 -4.06 -8.74
C ALA A 35 0.32 -4.17 -10.25
N VAL A 36 1.31 -4.98 -10.62
CA VAL A 36 1.61 -5.30 -12.03
C VAL A 36 0.90 -6.57 -12.47
N VAL A 37 0.88 -7.61 -11.63
CA VAL A 37 0.26 -8.90 -11.96
C VAL A 37 -1.26 -8.78 -12.09
N GLY A 38 -1.92 -8.01 -11.22
CA GLY A 38 -3.36 -7.82 -11.24
C GLY A 38 -3.88 -7.28 -12.57
N PRO A 39 -3.38 -6.13 -13.08
CA PRO A 39 -3.82 -5.59 -14.37
C PRO A 39 -3.47 -6.51 -15.53
N LEU A 40 -2.34 -7.22 -15.49
CA LEU A 40 -2.00 -8.22 -16.51
C LEU A 40 -3.04 -9.34 -16.57
N ILE A 41 -3.47 -9.86 -15.41
CA ILE A 41 -4.56 -10.83 -15.33
C ILE A 41 -5.85 -10.23 -15.87
N SER A 42 -6.15 -8.96 -15.55
CA SER A 42 -7.34 -8.29 -16.06
C SER A 42 -7.37 -8.19 -17.58
N PHE A 43 -6.23 -7.94 -18.23
CA PHE A 43 -6.14 -7.90 -19.69
C PHE A 43 -6.15 -9.29 -20.35
N ILE A 44 -5.62 -10.31 -19.70
CA ILE A 44 -5.57 -11.68 -20.26
C ILE A 44 -6.91 -12.41 -20.07
N PHE A 45 -7.51 -12.28 -18.89
CA PHE A 45 -8.75 -12.97 -18.49
C PHE A 45 -9.86 -11.95 -18.29
N MET A 46 -10.37 -11.44 -19.41
CA MET A 46 -11.31 -10.31 -19.42
C MET A 46 -12.63 -10.62 -18.70
N ASP A 47 -13.11 -11.86 -18.77
CA ASP A 47 -14.33 -12.34 -18.08
C ASP A 47 -14.11 -12.59 -16.56
N GLY A 48 -12.86 -12.56 -16.10
CA GLY A 48 -12.46 -12.84 -14.72
C GLY A 48 -12.33 -11.60 -13.84
N ASN A 49 -12.94 -10.47 -14.21
CA ASN A 49 -12.84 -9.20 -13.49
C ASN A 49 -14.20 -8.73 -12.97
N VAL A 50 -14.17 -7.91 -11.93
CA VAL A 50 -15.37 -7.22 -11.43
C VAL A 50 -15.79 -6.11 -12.39
N MET A 51 -14.81 -5.37 -12.91
CA MET A 51 -15.00 -4.35 -13.95
C MET A 51 -14.66 -4.90 -15.32
N ASN A 52 -15.46 -4.58 -16.34
CA ASN A 52 -15.16 -4.91 -17.72
C ASN A 52 -14.09 -3.94 -18.29
N PRO A 53 -12.86 -4.40 -18.57
CA PRO A 53 -11.78 -3.52 -19.03
C PRO A 53 -12.00 -2.93 -20.43
N HIS A 54 -12.84 -3.57 -21.26
CA HIS A 54 -13.13 -3.10 -22.63
C HIS A 54 -13.84 -1.76 -22.64
N TYR A 55 -14.81 -1.58 -21.75
CA TYR A 55 -15.59 -0.35 -21.66
C TYR A 55 -14.95 0.69 -20.73
N LEU A 56 -14.07 0.24 -19.83
CA LEU A 56 -13.45 1.11 -18.83
C LEU A 56 -12.64 2.22 -19.45
N PHE A 57 -11.69 1.87 -20.31
CA PHE A 57 -10.85 2.90 -20.90
C PHE A 57 -11.58 3.74 -21.94
N ASP A 58 -12.49 3.13 -22.71
CA ASP A 58 -13.32 3.83 -23.70
C ASP A 58 -14.15 4.94 -23.03
N SER A 59 -14.85 4.60 -21.94
CA SER A 59 -15.65 5.54 -21.16
C SER A 59 -14.81 6.66 -20.51
N ILE A 60 -13.60 6.34 -20.02
CA ILE A 60 -12.68 7.34 -19.49
C ILE A 60 -12.21 8.31 -20.59
N TRP A 61 -11.87 7.81 -21.78
CA TRP A 61 -11.40 8.64 -22.89
C TRP A 61 -12.49 9.48 -23.53
N ASP A 62 -13.74 9.00 -23.51
CA ASP A 62 -14.93 9.78 -23.88
C ASP A 62 -15.22 10.92 -22.91
N GLY A 63 -14.53 10.97 -21.76
CA GLY A 63 -14.69 12.01 -20.75
C GLY A 63 -15.96 11.84 -19.91
N ASP A 64 -16.47 10.60 -19.79
CA ASP A 64 -17.59 10.30 -18.92
C ASP A 64 -17.25 10.65 -17.46
N LYS A 65 -18.29 11.03 -16.71
CA LYS A 65 -18.15 11.25 -15.27
C LYS A 65 -17.96 9.91 -14.54
N PRO A 66 -17.28 9.90 -13.37
CA PRO A 66 -17.00 8.67 -12.63
C PRO A 66 -18.22 7.79 -12.41
N GLU A 67 -19.38 8.38 -12.08
CA GLU A 67 -20.62 7.63 -11.82
C GLU A 67 -21.08 6.87 -13.07
N VAL A 68 -20.97 7.52 -14.24
CA VAL A 68 -21.33 6.94 -15.54
C VAL A 68 -20.35 5.85 -15.94
N VAL A 69 -19.05 6.05 -15.66
CA VAL A 69 -18.02 5.03 -15.90
C VAL A 69 -18.35 3.78 -15.07
N TRP A 70 -18.64 3.95 -13.78
CA TRP A 70 -18.97 2.84 -12.88
C TRP A 70 -20.19 2.05 -13.35
N ASP A 71 -21.27 2.73 -13.74
CA ASP A 71 -22.48 2.09 -14.27
C ASP A 71 -22.24 1.32 -15.59
N LYS A 72 -21.28 1.79 -16.41
CA LYS A 72 -20.94 1.14 -17.69
C LYS A 72 -20.04 -0.09 -17.52
N VAL A 73 -19.12 -0.05 -16.54
CA VAL A 73 -18.04 -1.04 -16.42
C VAL A 73 -18.32 -2.08 -15.35
N ALA A 74 -19.16 -1.75 -14.38
CA ALA A 74 -19.55 -2.61 -13.27
C ALA A 74 -21.07 -2.52 -13.06
N ALA A 75 -21.67 -3.52 -12.42
CA ALA A 75 -23.09 -3.48 -12.09
C ALA A 75 -23.44 -2.44 -10.99
N GLN A 76 -22.44 -2.01 -10.22
CA GLN A 76 -22.52 -1.00 -9.17
C GLN A 76 -21.09 -0.49 -8.89
N GLU A 77 -20.95 0.76 -8.44
CA GLU A 77 -19.69 1.28 -7.91
C GLU A 77 -19.11 0.32 -6.86
N PRO A 78 -17.90 -0.23 -7.08
CA PRO A 78 -17.28 -1.12 -6.13
C PRO A 78 -16.97 -0.38 -4.83
N ASN A 79 -17.52 -0.84 -3.70
CA ASN A 79 -17.12 -0.35 -2.38
C ASN A 79 -15.59 -0.40 -2.22
N GLY A 80 -14.99 0.52 -1.44
CA GLY A 80 -13.53 0.61 -1.28
C GLY A 80 -12.80 -0.68 -0.82
N HIS A 81 -13.56 -1.68 -0.35
CA HIS A 81 -13.07 -2.99 0.06
C HIS A 81 -13.55 -4.15 -0.82
N PHE A 82 -13.98 -3.89 -2.07
CA PHE A 82 -14.54 -4.93 -2.95
C PHE A 82 -13.56 -6.09 -3.19
N TRP A 83 -12.26 -5.83 -3.15
CA TRP A 83 -11.21 -6.84 -3.23
C TRP A 83 -11.35 -8.00 -2.24
N ILE A 84 -11.93 -7.78 -1.04
CA ILE A 84 -12.09 -8.83 -0.02
C ILE A 84 -12.93 -10.01 -0.55
N HIS A 85 -13.89 -9.71 -1.43
CA HIS A 85 -14.77 -10.71 -2.02
C HIS A 85 -14.32 -11.18 -3.41
N ASN A 86 -13.28 -10.55 -3.97
CA ASN A 86 -12.84 -10.74 -5.36
C ASN A 86 -11.33 -11.04 -5.44
N LEU A 87 -10.81 -11.86 -4.52
CA LEU A 87 -9.38 -12.14 -4.37
C LEU A 87 -8.72 -12.79 -5.61
N THR A 88 -9.53 -13.43 -6.47
CA THR A 88 -9.06 -14.08 -7.71
C THR A 88 -9.27 -13.24 -8.95
N ALA A 89 -9.98 -12.12 -8.85
CA ALA A 89 -10.21 -11.22 -9.97
C ALA A 89 -8.97 -10.34 -10.19
N GLY A 90 -8.64 -10.01 -11.44
CA GLY A 90 -7.41 -9.24 -11.73
C GLY A 90 -7.43 -7.84 -11.10
N ASP A 91 -8.58 -7.18 -11.11
CA ASP A 91 -8.81 -5.89 -10.44
C ASP A 91 -8.79 -6.02 -8.92
N GLY A 92 -9.32 -7.11 -8.36
CA GLY A 92 -9.20 -7.44 -6.95
C GLY A 92 -7.75 -7.65 -6.50
N ILE A 93 -6.95 -8.39 -7.27
CA ILE A 93 -5.50 -8.58 -7.01
C ILE A 93 -4.76 -7.25 -7.05
N THR A 94 -5.08 -6.40 -8.04
CA THR A 94 -4.50 -5.06 -8.15
C THR A 94 -4.78 -4.24 -6.89
N GLN A 95 -6.04 -4.21 -6.45
CA GLN A 95 -6.44 -3.41 -5.31
C GLN A 95 -5.86 -3.95 -3.98
N ILE A 96 -5.71 -5.27 -3.82
CA ILE A 96 -4.98 -5.86 -2.68
C ILE A 96 -3.54 -5.38 -2.65
N GLY A 97 -2.85 -5.39 -3.81
CA GLY A 97 -1.48 -4.90 -3.92
C GLY A 97 -1.35 -3.46 -3.43
N ILE A 98 -2.27 -2.59 -3.87
CA ILE A 98 -2.36 -1.19 -3.46
C ILE A 98 -2.62 -1.07 -1.96
N VAL A 99 -3.62 -1.77 -1.43
CA VAL A 99 -3.98 -1.70 0.00
C VAL A 99 -2.82 -2.17 0.88
N ILE A 100 -2.17 -3.29 0.55
CA ILE A 100 -0.97 -3.76 1.28
C ILE A 100 0.14 -2.71 1.22
N GLY A 101 0.35 -2.08 0.07
CA GLY A 101 1.41 -1.10 -0.15
C GLY A 101 1.17 0.18 0.65
N CYS A 102 -0.06 0.66 0.69
CA CYS A 102 -0.46 1.82 1.50
C CYS A 102 -0.47 1.50 3.00
N ALA A 103 -0.82 0.27 3.37
CA ALA A 103 -0.92 -0.17 4.76
C ALA A 103 0.43 -0.55 5.38
N VAL A 104 1.49 -0.77 4.60
CA VAL A 104 2.80 -1.27 5.08
C VAL A 104 3.40 -0.44 6.22
N GLY A 105 3.11 0.86 6.23
CA GLY A 105 3.55 1.74 7.31
C GLY A 105 3.03 1.28 8.68
N MET A 106 1.85 0.66 8.75
CA MET A 106 1.25 0.19 10.00
C MET A 106 2.09 -0.91 10.68
N PRO A 107 2.33 -2.10 10.08
CA PRO A 107 3.14 -3.12 10.73
C PRO A 107 4.58 -2.65 10.97
N ALA A 108 5.15 -1.86 10.07
CA ALA A 108 6.50 -1.32 10.24
C ALA A 108 6.59 -0.36 11.44
N MET A 109 5.61 0.54 11.60
CA MET A 109 5.55 1.48 12.73
C MET A 109 5.21 0.81 14.05
N LEU A 110 4.38 -0.24 14.06
CA LEU A 110 4.10 -1.04 15.26
C LEU A 110 5.37 -1.73 15.78
N VAL A 111 6.12 -2.38 14.89
CA VAL A 111 7.40 -3.01 15.26
C VAL A 111 8.41 -1.95 15.71
N ALA A 112 8.49 -0.80 15.03
CA ALA A 112 9.36 0.29 15.43
C ALA A 112 8.98 0.86 16.81
N ALA A 113 7.69 1.08 17.08
CA ALA A 113 7.20 1.56 18.37
C ALA A 113 7.56 0.60 19.50
N PHE A 114 7.41 -0.71 19.28
CA PHE A 114 7.81 -1.74 20.22
C PHE A 114 9.31 -1.68 20.54
N LEU A 115 10.17 -1.59 19.52
CA LEU A 115 11.62 -1.51 19.71
C LEU A 115 12.03 -0.19 20.40
N TYR A 116 11.41 0.94 20.03
CA TYR A 116 11.67 2.21 20.70
C TYR A 116 11.30 2.19 22.18
N TRP A 117 10.21 1.51 22.54
CA TRP A 117 9.74 1.43 23.93
C TRP A 117 10.66 0.58 24.81
N PHE A 118 11.03 -0.61 24.33
CA PHE A 118 11.72 -1.61 25.16
C PHE A 118 13.25 -1.61 25.01
N LYS A 119 13.77 -1.28 23.82
CA LYS A 119 15.21 -1.37 23.52
C LYS A 119 15.90 -0.01 23.55
N ASP A 120 15.38 0.94 22.78
CA ASP A 120 16.06 2.23 22.57
C ASP A 120 15.64 3.29 23.61
N LYS A 121 14.62 3.00 24.43
CA LYS A 121 14.02 3.90 25.45
C LYS A 121 13.58 5.26 24.91
N GLY A 122 13.35 5.35 23.59
CA GLY A 122 12.87 6.53 22.88
C GLY A 122 11.35 6.68 22.99
N ARG A 123 10.85 7.06 24.17
CA ARG A 123 9.39 7.14 24.43
C ARG A 123 8.66 8.10 23.49
N ALA A 124 9.28 9.23 23.14
CA ALA A 124 8.70 10.18 22.20
C ALA A 124 8.55 9.58 20.79
N GLN A 125 9.57 8.89 20.31
CA GLN A 125 9.55 8.21 19.01
C GLN A 125 8.51 7.09 18.97
N ALA A 126 8.39 6.32 20.05
CA ALA A 126 7.36 5.30 20.17
C ALA A 126 5.94 5.89 20.12
N LEU A 127 5.69 6.99 20.85
CA LEU A 127 4.39 7.68 20.80
C LEU A 127 4.07 8.22 19.40
N MET A 128 5.06 8.80 18.71
CA MET A 128 4.88 9.26 17.33
C MET A 128 4.59 8.11 16.36
N ALA A 129 5.29 6.98 16.50
CA ALA A 129 5.04 5.80 15.68
C ALA A 129 3.63 5.23 15.91
N MET A 130 3.18 5.18 17.17
CA MET A 130 1.81 4.77 17.51
C MET A 130 0.75 5.74 16.95
N TRP A 131 1.01 7.04 17.02
CA TRP A 131 0.12 8.06 16.43
C TRP A 131 -0.03 7.88 14.92
N VAL A 132 1.08 7.74 14.19
CA VAL A 132 1.05 7.50 12.74
C VAL A 132 0.34 6.19 12.41
N THR A 133 0.56 5.14 13.21
CA THR A 133 -0.17 3.85 13.05
C THR A 133 -1.68 4.05 13.17
N ALA A 134 -2.14 4.83 14.14
CA ALA A 134 -3.56 5.12 14.32
C ALA A 134 -4.14 5.86 13.10
N LEU A 135 -3.41 6.83 12.53
CA LEU A 135 -3.85 7.52 11.30
C LEU A 135 -4.00 6.55 10.12
N ILE A 136 -3.07 5.60 9.97
CA ILE A 136 -3.15 4.58 8.91
C ILE A 136 -4.37 3.68 9.12
N ILE A 137 -4.66 3.26 10.36
CA ILE A 137 -5.84 2.45 10.69
C ILE A 137 -7.12 3.22 10.34
N VAL A 138 -7.24 4.48 10.75
CA VAL A 138 -8.41 5.32 10.42
C VAL A 138 -8.58 5.47 8.91
N SER A 139 -7.49 5.67 8.17
CA SER A 139 -7.52 5.73 6.70
C SER A 139 -8.00 4.42 6.08
N LEU A 140 -7.58 3.27 6.59
CA LEU A 140 -7.98 1.96 6.08
C LEU A 140 -9.43 1.63 6.37
N LEU A 141 -9.98 2.09 7.50
CA LEU A 141 -11.38 1.87 7.82
C LEU A 141 -12.34 2.57 6.84
N GLY A 142 -11.86 3.53 6.03
CA GLY A 142 -12.66 4.19 5.00
C GLY A 142 -13.84 4.99 5.58
N ILE A 143 -13.74 5.43 6.84
CA ILE A 143 -14.80 6.16 7.55
C ILE A 143 -15.05 7.54 6.93
N LEU A 144 -14.04 8.10 6.24
CA LEU A 144 -14.16 9.34 5.49
C LEU A 144 -14.84 9.05 4.15
N LYS A 145 -16.16 9.25 4.10
CA LYS A 145 -16.92 9.31 2.85
C LYS A 145 -16.71 10.71 2.28
N THR A 146 -15.92 10.84 1.22
CA THR A 146 -15.92 12.07 0.41
C THR A 146 -17.19 12.05 -0.42
N GLU A 147 -18.08 13.01 -0.16
CA GLU A 147 -19.28 13.29 -0.96
C GLU A 147 -18.95 13.74 -2.38
#